data_AF-A0A7S2KR96-F1
#
_entry.id   AF-A0A7S2KR96-F1
#
_cell.length_a   1.000
_cell.length_b   1.000
_cell.length_c   1.000
_cell.angle_alpha   90.00
_cell.angle_beta   90.00
_cell.angle_gamma   90.00
#
_symmetry.space_group_name_H-M   'P 1'
#
loop_
_entity.id
_entity.type
_entity.pdbx_description
1 polymer ?
#
loop_
_entity_poly.entity_id
_entity_poly.type
_entity_poly.pdbx_seq_one_letter_code
_entity_poly.pdbx_strand_id
1 'polypeptide(L)'
;EYAADNDTWVEALAVCELPRKVGGGGATTNSGNGKSSGLLSKFKSSSKKKHEMDDSSNSNTTNNIPEEDLASASQRLTLRPYFQSQNTGQRVWDEPPSGASTILYATAEARKMAQAQLEEMRNTYANAAVRRRLEREELKVVKEEKKLLQRQSNGGGKSGGGVLRLS
;
A
#
# COMPACT_ATOMS: atom_id res chain seq x y z
N GLU A 1 36.06 -32.54 12.94
CA GLU A 1 36.02 -32.68 11.48
C GLU A 1 35.24 -31.48 10.95
N TYR A 2 35.93 -30.45 10.49
CA TYR A 2 35.28 -29.28 9.89
C TYR A 2 34.88 -29.73 8.49
N ALA A 3 33.59 -30.01 8.28
CA ALA A 3 33.07 -30.17 6.94
C ALA A 3 33.34 -28.84 6.23
N ALA A 4 34.34 -28.84 5.34
CA ALA A 4 34.52 -27.79 4.36
C ALA A 4 33.36 -27.94 3.38
N ASP A 5 32.18 -27.53 3.83
CA ASP A 5 30.96 -27.64 3.08
C ASP A 5 31.12 -26.71 1.87
N ASN A 6 31.28 -27.33 0.70
CA ASN A 6 31.36 -26.68 -0.59
C ASN A 6 30.00 -26.05 -0.94
N ASP A 7 29.53 -25.13 -0.10
CA ASP A 7 28.22 -24.54 -0.24
C ASP A 7 28.26 -23.49 -1.34
N THR A 8 27.30 -23.63 -2.24
CA THR A 8 27.12 -22.74 -3.37
C THR A 8 26.01 -21.76 -3.04
N TRP A 9 26.31 -20.47 -3.15
CA TRP A 9 25.37 -19.39 -2.89
C TRP A 9 24.92 -18.79 -4.20
N VAL A 10 23.61 -18.64 -4.38
CA VAL A 10 23.01 -18.06 -5.59
C VAL A 10 22.50 -16.67 -5.26
N GLU A 11 22.94 -15.68 -6.03
CA GLU A 11 22.42 -14.31 -5.99
C GLU A 11 21.03 -14.29 -6.65
N ALA A 12 20.07 -13.69 -5.95
CA ALA A 12 18.75 -13.39 -6.45
C ALA A 12 18.40 -11.93 -6.10
N LEU A 13 17.41 -11.38 -6.80
CA LEU A 13 16.95 -10.02 -6.60
C LEU A 13 15.54 -10.06 -6.02
N ALA A 14 15.31 -9.28 -4.98
CA ALA A 14 14.00 -9.11 -4.39
C ALA A 14 13.54 -7.65 -4.54
N VAL A 15 12.25 -7.45 -4.78
CA VAL A 15 11.61 -6.14 -4.67
C VAL A 15 11.33 -5.88 -3.19
N CYS A 16 11.88 -4.79 -2.67
CA CYS A 16 11.73 -4.36 -1.29
C CYS A 16 11.05 -3.00 -1.21
N GLU A 17 10.22 -2.81 -0.18
CA GLU A 17 9.70 -1.50 0.19
C GLU A 17 10.64 -0.82 1.17
N LEU A 18 11.12 0.39 0.84
CA LEU A 18 11.82 1.23 1.80
C LEU A 18 10.85 1.72 2.87
N PRO A 19 11.22 1.62 4.16
CA PRO A 19 10.43 2.21 5.23
C PRO A 19 10.38 3.72 5.02
N ARG A 20 9.16 4.29 5.08
CA ARG A 20 9.01 5.73 5.08
C ARG A 20 9.64 6.26 6.37
N LYS A 21 10.68 7.10 6.25
CA LYS A 21 11.06 7.99 7.34
C LYS A 21 9.83 8.86 7.58
N VAL A 22 9.08 8.55 8.65
CA VAL A 22 7.93 9.33 9.08
C VAL A 22 8.50 10.60 9.72
N GLY A 23 8.85 11.57 8.88
CA GLY A 23 9.33 12.87 9.34
C GLY A 23 8.17 13.66 9.93
N GLY A 24 8.14 13.77 11.27
CA GLY A 24 7.52 14.89 11.97
C GLY A 24 6.13 14.65 12.57
N GLY A 25 6.03 13.85 13.64
CA GLY A 25 4.81 13.78 14.43
C GLY A 25 4.81 12.74 15.55
N GLY A 26 5.80 12.77 16.44
CA GLY A 26 5.74 12.24 17.81
C GLY A 26 5.39 10.76 18.03
N ALA A 27 6.39 9.96 18.43
CA ALA A 27 6.33 9.07 19.59
C ALA A 27 7.61 8.21 19.65
N THR A 28 8.58 8.68 20.43
CA THR A 28 9.51 7.78 21.12
C THR A 28 8.71 6.93 22.10
N THR A 29 8.74 5.61 21.98
CA THR A 29 8.89 4.70 23.14
C THR A 29 9.28 3.30 22.67
N ASN A 30 10.50 2.93 23.03
CA ASN A 30 10.91 1.66 23.63
C ASN A 30 10.30 0.33 23.16
N SER A 31 11.22 -0.47 22.62
CA SER A 31 11.42 -1.89 22.97
C SER A 31 10.97 -2.20 24.40
N GLY A 32 9.96 -3.06 24.52
CA GLY A 32 9.38 -3.48 25.80
C GLY A 32 8.57 -4.75 25.61
N ASN A 33 9.25 -5.88 25.77
CA ASN A 33 8.68 -7.21 25.92
C ASN A 33 7.63 -7.19 27.07
N GLY A 34 6.36 -7.40 26.75
CA GLY A 34 5.28 -7.27 27.73
C GLY A 34 4.01 -7.99 27.32
N LYS A 35 3.88 -9.24 27.76
CA LYS A 35 2.61 -9.98 27.84
C LYS A 35 1.58 -9.15 28.58
N SER A 36 0.39 -8.90 28.02
CA SER A 36 -0.87 -8.92 28.77
C SER A 36 -2.10 -8.71 27.88
N SER A 37 -3.05 -9.63 28.08
CA SER A 37 -4.49 -9.43 28.15
C SER A 37 -5.17 -8.54 27.11
N GLY A 38 -5.70 -9.23 26.09
CA GLY A 38 -7.12 -9.27 25.75
C GLY A 38 -7.98 -8.03 25.99
N LEU A 39 -8.57 -7.52 24.91
CA LEU A 39 -9.97 -7.10 24.91
C LEU A 39 -10.55 -7.35 23.51
N LEU A 40 -11.67 -8.05 23.51
CA LEU A 40 -12.45 -8.46 22.36
C LEU A 40 -12.95 -7.25 21.57
N SER A 41 -12.78 -7.27 20.25
CA SER A 41 -13.72 -6.61 19.34
C SER A 41 -14.04 -7.52 18.17
N LYS A 42 -14.99 -8.43 18.41
CA LYS A 42 -15.73 -9.14 17.37
C LYS A 42 -16.52 -8.12 16.54
N PHE A 43 -16.03 -7.78 15.35
CA PHE A 43 -16.88 -7.22 14.30
C PHE A 43 -17.13 -8.27 13.23
N LYS A 44 -18.26 -8.96 13.37
CA LYS A 44 -18.94 -9.67 12.28
C LYS A 44 -19.93 -8.68 11.67
N SER A 45 -19.80 -8.38 10.37
CA SER A 45 -20.96 -8.44 9.47
C SER A 45 -20.52 -8.37 8.00
N SER A 46 -20.87 -9.46 7.33
CA SER A 46 -21.13 -9.65 5.91
C SER A 46 -21.59 -8.42 5.11
N SER A 47 -20.93 -8.19 3.98
CA SER A 47 -21.60 -7.77 2.74
C SER A 47 -20.75 -8.18 1.53
N LYS A 48 -21.22 -9.23 0.86
CA LYS A 48 -20.69 -9.80 -0.37
C LYS A 48 -21.18 -8.92 -1.53
N LYS A 49 -20.35 -7.98 -2.00
CA LYS A 49 -20.55 -7.33 -3.30
C LYS A 49 -19.63 -8.02 -4.31
N LYS A 50 -20.22 -8.78 -5.23
CA LYS A 50 -19.58 -9.10 -6.51
C LYS A 50 -19.58 -7.80 -7.32
N HIS A 51 -18.41 -7.26 -7.59
CA HIS A 51 -18.21 -6.33 -8.69
C HIS A 51 -17.53 -7.13 -9.80
N GLU A 52 -18.25 -7.31 -10.91
CA GLU A 52 -17.62 -7.58 -12.20
C GLU A 52 -16.62 -6.44 -12.46
N MET A 53 -15.37 -6.81 -12.68
CA MET A 53 -14.36 -5.91 -13.24
C MET A 53 -14.43 -6.07 -14.75
N ASP A 54 -15.04 -5.11 -15.43
CA ASP A 54 -14.77 -4.87 -16.83
C ASP A 54 -13.35 -4.28 -16.94
N ASP A 55 -12.45 -5.07 -17.50
CA ASP A 55 -11.12 -4.66 -17.95
C ASP A 55 -11.29 -3.84 -19.24
N SER A 56 -11.70 -2.58 -19.10
CA SER A 56 -11.67 -1.61 -20.19
C SER A 56 -10.55 -0.62 -19.97
N SER A 57 -9.36 -1.06 -20.36
CA SER A 57 -8.16 -0.27 -20.56
C SER A 57 -8.37 0.75 -21.68
N ASN A 58 -8.99 1.90 -21.38
CA ASN A 58 -8.99 3.03 -22.30
C ASN A 58 -7.91 4.03 -21.88
N SER A 59 -6.72 3.82 -22.40
CA SER A 59 -5.58 4.73 -22.35
C SER A 59 -5.85 5.94 -23.25
N ASN A 60 -6.26 7.07 -22.67
CA ASN A 60 -5.92 8.42 -23.16
C ASN A 60 -6.54 9.50 -22.25
N THR A 61 -5.97 9.68 -21.06
CA THR A 61 -6.21 10.89 -20.27
C THR A 61 -4.88 11.42 -19.75
N THR A 62 -4.10 11.98 -20.67
CA THR A 62 -3.00 12.89 -20.35
C THR A 62 -3.60 14.23 -19.93
N ASN A 63 -3.98 14.40 -18.66
CA ASN A 63 -4.20 15.73 -18.07
C ASN A 63 -4.09 15.66 -16.54
N ASN A 64 -2.92 16.05 -16.04
CA ASN A 64 -2.64 16.48 -14.65
C ASN A 64 -2.94 15.47 -13.54
N ILE A 65 -2.39 14.25 -13.63
CA ILE A 65 -2.16 13.47 -12.42
C ILE A 65 -1.01 14.14 -11.66
N PRO A 66 -1.16 14.50 -10.38
CA PRO A 66 -0.08 15.10 -9.60
C PRO A 66 1.09 14.10 -9.53
N GLU A 67 2.12 14.40 -10.31
CA GLU A 67 3.37 13.64 -10.44
C GLU A 67 3.99 13.30 -9.08
N GLU A 68 3.76 14.16 -8.08
CA GLU A 68 4.25 14.00 -6.72
C GLU A 68 3.72 12.73 -6.03
N ASP A 69 2.44 12.38 -6.19
CA ASP A 69 1.89 11.16 -5.61
C ASP A 69 2.43 9.91 -6.33
N LEU A 70 2.64 10.03 -7.65
CA LEU A 70 3.23 8.99 -8.50
C LEU A 70 4.69 8.71 -8.10
N ALA A 71 5.49 9.77 -7.97
CA ALA A 71 6.87 9.72 -7.57
C ALA A 71 7.01 9.19 -6.14
N SER A 72 6.16 9.66 -5.21
CA SER A 72 6.22 9.29 -3.79
C SER A 72 5.75 7.85 -3.52
N ALA A 73 4.88 7.28 -4.36
CA ALA A 73 4.50 5.87 -4.29
C ALA A 73 5.56 4.97 -4.93
N SER A 74 6.05 5.33 -6.12
CA SER A 74 7.01 4.51 -6.89
C SER A 74 8.44 4.53 -6.34
N GLN A 75 8.89 5.62 -5.72
CA GLN A 75 10.21 5.71 -5.08
C GLN A 75 10.41 4.76 -3.90
N ARG A 76 9.33 4.16 -3.38
CA ARG A 76 9.41 3.25 -2.24
C ARG A 76 9.88 1.87 -2.62
N LEU A 77 9.75 1.48 -3.88
CA LEU A 77 10.12 0.14 -4.34
C LEU A 77 11.54 0.17 -4.89
N THR A 78 12.39 -0.70 -4.37
CA THR A 78 13.77 -0.89 -4.82
C THR A 78 14.11 -2.36 -4.94
N LEU A 79 14.98 -2.69 -5.87
CA LEU A 79 15.58 -4.03 -5.93
C LEU A 79 16.74 -4.11 -4.94
N ARG A 80 16.76 -5.17 -4.15
CA ARG A 80 17.86 -5.50 -3.24
C ARG A 80 18.36 -6.91 -3.54
N PRO A 81 19.68 -7.10 -3.71
CA PRO A 81 20.24 -8.44 -3.89
C PRO A 81 20.24 -9.21 -2.58
N TYR A 82 20.00 -10.51 -2.67
CA TYR A 82 20.19 -11.45 -1.58
C TYR A 82 20.86 -12.72 -2.12
N PHE A 83 21.57 -13.41 -1.24
CA PHE A 83 22.22 -14.67 -1.54
C PHE A 83 21.51 -15.78 -0.80
N GLN A 84 21.25 -16.88 -1.51
CA GLN A 84 20.66 -18.07 -0.93
C GLN A 84 21.60 -19.26 -1.05
N SER A 85 21.90 -19.89 0.09
CA SER A 85 22.62 -21.17 0.17
C SER A 85 21.81 -22.27 -0.50
N GLN A 86 22.43 -23.03 -1.41
CA GLN A 86 21.79 -24.18 -2.04
C GLN A 86 21.71 -25.39 -1.09
N ASN A 87 22.65 -25.53 -0.16
CA ASN A 87 22.65 -26.65 0.77
C ASN A 87 21.72 -26.42 1.97
N THR A 88 21.83 -25.24 2.60
CA THR A 88 21.11 -24.95 3.86
C THR A 88 19.80 -24.18 3.65
N GLY A 89 19.61 -23.58 2.48
CA GLY A 89 18.46 -22.69 2.20
C GLY A 89 18.52 -21.34 2.93
N GLN A 90 19.58 -21.06 3.70
CA GLN A 90 19.76 -19.78 4.38
C GLN A 90 19.82 -18.62 3.38
N ARG A 91 19.31 -17.46 3.80
CA ARG A 91 19.27 -16.24 3.00
C ARG A 91 20.00 -15.10 3.73
N VAL A 92 20.90 -14.43 3.03
CA VAL A 92 21.66 -13.29 3.54
C VAL A 92 21.51 -12.14 2.56
N TRP A 93 21.33 -10.92 3.08
CA TRP A 93 21.18 -9.72 2.26
C TRP A 93 22.53 -9.06 1.99
N ASP A 94 22.64 -8.41 0.83
CA ASP A 94 23.73 -7.54 0.38
C ASP A 94 25.11 -8.18 0.19
N GLU A 95 25.68 -8.80 1.21
CA GLU A 95 27.00 -9.41 1.13
C GLU A 95 26.90 -10.95 1.12
N PRO A 96 27.62 -11.62 0.21
CA PRO A 96 27.74 -13.06 0.29
C PRO A 96 28.51 -13.43 1.57
N PRO A 97 28.15 -14.52 2.24
CA PRO A 97 28.83 -14.92 3.46
C PRO A 97 30.31 -15.23 3.17
N SER A 98 31.18 -14.77 4.08
CA SER A 98 32.65 -14.92 4.01
C SER A 98 33.16 -16.36 3.84
N GLY A 99 32.30 -17.37 4.00
CA GLY A 99 32.63 -18.79 3.85
C GLY A 99 32.02 -19.46 2.61
N ALA A 100 31.46 -18.71 1.66
CA ALA A 100 30.94 -19.30 0.43
C ALA A 100 32.08 -19.84 -0.45
N SER A 101 32.04 -21.13 -0.77
CA SER A 101 33.03 -21.73 -1.69
C SER A 101 32.80 -21.27 -3.13
N THR A 102 31.53 -21.13 -3.53
CA THR A 102 31.13 -20.69 -4.86
C THR A 102 29.97 -19.71 -4.76
N ILE A 103 30.07 -18.59 -5.48
CA ILE A 103 28.99 -17.60 -5.60
C ILE A 103 28.55 -17.51 -7.06
N LEU A 104 27.28 -17.83 -7.31
CA LEU A 104 26.64 -17.71 -8.62
C LEU A 104 25.85 -16.41 -8.65
N TYR A 105 26.43 -15.39 -9.29
CA TYR A 105 25.76 -14.10 -9.47
C TYR A 105 24.58 -14.19 -10.45
N ALA A 106 23.59 -13.33 -10.25
CA ALA A 106 22.41 -13.25 -11.07
C ALA A 106 22.80 -12.83 -12.50
N THR A 107 22.31 -13.57 -13.48
CA THR A 107 22.58 -13.28 -14.90
C THR A 107 22.04 -11.90 -15.28
N ALA A 108 22.64 -11.30 -16.32
CA ALA A 108 22.18 -10.01 -16.83
C ALA A 108 20.70 -10.04 -17.27
N GLU A 109 20.25 -11.18 -17.78
CA GLU A 109 18.85 -11.42 -18.14
C GLU A 109 17.94 -11.42 -16.90
N ALA A 110 18.31 -12.15 -15.84
CA ALA A 110 17.56 -12.15 -14.59
C ALA A 110 17.46 -10.75 -13.97
N ARG A 111 18.55 -9.97 -14.03
CA ARG A 111 18.57 -8.56 -13.60
C ARG A 111 17.58 -7.71 -14.41
N LYS A 112 17.52 -7.88 -15.73
CA LYS A 112 16.55 -7.18 -16.60
C LYS A 112 15.11 -7.55 -16.27
N MET A 113 14.82 -8.83 -16.07
CA MET A 113 13.47 -9.28 -15.69
C MET A 113 13.04 -8.71 -14.34
N ALA A 114 13.94 -8.71 -13.36
CA ALA A 114 13.67 -8.11 -12.05
C ALA A 114 13.40 -6.59 -12.17
N GLN A 115 14.13 -5.88 -13.03
CA GLN A 115 13.87 -4.47 -13.32
C GLN A 115 12.51 -4.23 -13.96
N ALA A 116 12.13 -5.05 -14.94
CA ALA A 116 10.81 -4.97 -15.57
C ALA A 116 9.68 -5.19 -14.55
N GLN A 117 9.81 -6.20 -13.69
CA GLN A 117 8.84 -6.46 -12.62
C GLN A 117 8.77 -5.29 -11.62
N LEU A 118 9.91 -4.69 -11.26
CA LEU A 118 9.93 -3.52 -10.39
C LEU A 118 9.13 -2.35 -11.01
N GLU A 119 9.31 -2.11 -12.30
CA GLU A 119 8.61 -1.05 -13.02
C GLU A 119 7.10 -1.30 -13.10
N GLU A 120 6.69 -2.54 -13.40
CA GLU A 120 5.28 -2.95 -13.39
C GLU A 120 4.62 -2.73 -12.01
N MET A 121 5.31 -3.13 -10.94
CA MET A 121 4.82 -2.91 -9.59
C MET A 121 4.71 -1.42 -9.28
N ARG A 122 5.71 -0.61 -9.65
CA ARG A 122 5.67 0.86 -9.46
C ARG A 122 4.44 1.48 -10.11
N ASN A 123 4.12 1.08 -11.34
CA ASN A 123 2.94 1.57 -12.07
C ASN A 123 1.64 1.16 -11.35
N THR A 124 1.57 -0.09 -10.88
CA THR A 124 0.40 -0.60 -10.15
C THR A 124 0.16 0.17 -8.85
N TYR A 125 1.20 0.43 -8.06
CA TYR A 125 1.10 1.18 -6.81
C TYR A 125 0.72 2.65 -7.03
N ALA A 126 1.28 3.28 -8.06
CA ALA A 126 0.91 4.62 -8.48
C ALA A 126 -0.58 4.71 -8.83
N ASN A 127 -1.06 3.81 -9.70
CA ASN A 127 -2.47 3.78 -10.11
C ASN A 127 -3.42 3.53 -8.94
N ALA A 128 -3.04 2.64 -8.01
CA ALA A 128 -3.81 2.39 -6.80
C ALA A 128 -3.89 3.63 -5.88
N ALA A 129 -2.82 4.43 -5.79
CA ALA A 129 -2.82 5.67 -5.02
C ALA A 129 -3.75 6.72 -5.63
N VAL A 130 -3.69 6.90 -6.96
CA VAL A 130 -4.57 7.82 -7.70
C VAL A 130 -6.04 7.41 -7.53
N ARG A 131 -6.35 6.12 -7.69
CA ARG A 131 -7.72 5.60 -7.52
C ARG A 131 -8.30 5.90 -6.14
N ARG A 132 -7.52 5.72 -5.07
CA ARG A 132 -7.94 6.04 -3.70
C ARG A 132 -8.20 7.54 -3.50
N ARG A 133 -7.53 8.41 -4.23
CA ARG A 133 -7.76 9.86 -4.17
C ARG A 133 -9.06 10.24 -4.85
N LEU A 134 -9.26 9.76 -6.08
CA LEU A 134 -10.50 9.99 -6.83
C LEU A 134 -11.72 9.53 -6.05
N GLU A 135 -11.68 8.34 -5.45
CA GLU A 135 -12.76 7.81 -4.61
C GLU A 135 -13.09 8.73 -3.42
N ARG A 136 -12.09 9.35 -2.79
CA ARG A 136 -12.32 10.32 -1.70
C ARG A 136 -12.96 11.60 -2.19
N GLU A 137 -12.61 12.06 -3.38
CA GLU A 137 -13.18 13.27 -3.98
C GLU A 137 -14.64 13.03 -4.36
N GLU A 138 -14.95 11.89 -4.99
CA GLU A 138 -16.33 11.46 -5.29
C GLU A 138 -17.19 11.35 -4.02
N LEU A 139 -16.66 10.73 -2.96
CA LEU A 139 -17.37 10.62 -1.67
C LEU A 139 -17.68 11.99 -1.05
N LYS A 140 -16.79 12.99 -1.21
CA LYS A 140 -17.05 14.35 -0.72
C LYS A 140 -18.19 15.01 -1.49
N VAL A 141 -18.22 14.86 -2.81
CA VAL A 141 -19.29 15.41 -3.66
C VAL A 141 -20.64 14.80 -3.27
N VAL A 142 -20.73 13.48 -3.15
CA VAL A 142 -21.97 12.79 -2.75
C VAL A 142 -22.42 13.20 -1.35
N LYS A 143 -21.47 13.38 -0.41
CA LYS A 143 -21.79 13.81 0.96
C LYS A 143 -22.32 15.24 1.01
N GLU A 144 -21.74 16.16 0.25
CA GLU A 144 -22.21 17.55 0.17
C GLU A 144 -23.58 17.62 -0.53
N GLU A 145 -23.80 16.87 -1.60
CA GLU A 145 -25.10 16.78 -2.28
C GLU A 145 -26.21 16.28 -1.33
N LYS A 146 -25.94 15.18 -0.62
CA LYS A 146 -26.89 14.63 0.37
C LYS A 146 -27.20 15.63 1.49
N LYS A 147 -26.19 16.38 1.95
CA LYS A 147 -26.36 17.41 2.98
C LYS A 147 -27.21 18.57 2.47
N LEU A 148 -27.07 18.96 1.20
CA LEU A 148 -27.87 20.01 0.57
C LEU A 148 -29.35 19.62 0.50
N LEU A 149 -29.64 18.40 0.04
CA LEU A 149 -31.00 17.85 -0.01
C LEU A 149 -31.66 17.79 1.38
N GLN A 150 -30.90 17.41 2.41
CA GLN A 150 -31.41 17.37 3.79
C GLN A 150 -31.77 18.76 4.34
N ARG A 151 -31.05 19.82 3.93
CA ARG A 151 -31.38 21.20 4.33
C ARG A 151 -32.67 21.69 3.65
N GLN A 152 -32.94 21.27 2.41
CA GLN A 152 -34.18 21.61 1.72
C GLN A 152 -35.40 20.93 2.34
N SER A 153 -35.28 19.68 2.81
CA SER A 153 -36.40 18.96 3.42
C SER A 153 -36.72 19.40 4.86
N ASN A 154 -35.73 19.84 5.65
CA ASN A 154 -35.95 20.27 7.04
C ASN A 154 -36.35 21.76 7.21
N GLY A 155 -36.44 22.53 6.12
CA GLY A 155 -36.80 23.96 6.15
C GLY A 155 -38.30 24.29 6.18
N GLY A 156 -39.20 23.29 6.11
CA GLY A 156 -40.64 23.52 5.88
C GLY A 156 -41.55 23.53 7.11
N GLY A 157 -41.03 23.42 8.34
CA GLY A 157 -41.86 23.02 9.50
C GLY A 157 -41.70 23.86 10.76
N LYS A 158 -41.88 25.19 10.71
CA LYS A 158 -42.16 25.99 11.93
C LYS A 158 -42.75 27.38 11.63
N SER A 159 -43.83 27.47 10.86
CA SER A 159 -44.74 28.63 10.97
C SER A 159 -45.56 28.45 12.26
N GLY A 160 -45.08 29.12 13.31
CA GLY A 160 -45.74 29.15 14.61
C GLY A 160 -47.18 29.63 14.52
N GLY A 161 -48.05 28.99 15.29
CA GLY A 161 -49.45 29.33 15.41
C GLY A 161 -49.65 30.73 15.97
N GLY A 162 -50.39 31.55 15.21
CA GLY A 162 -51.11 32.70 15.74
C GLY A 162 -52.56 32.29 15.96
N VAL A 163 -52.91 31.92 17.18
CA VAL A 163 -54.31 31.78 17.61
C VAL A 163 -54.86 33.19 17.82
N LEU A 164 -55.59 33.73 16.83
CA LEU A 164 -56.38 34.95 16.99
C LEU A 164 -57.69 34.60 17.71
N ARG A 165 -57.79 34.91 19.01
CA ARG A 165 -59.08 34.99 19.72
C ARG A 165 -59.59 36.43 19.61
N LEU A 166 -60.69 36.62 18.87
CA LEU A 166 -61.52 37.82 18.95
C LEU A 166 -62.36 37.75 20.22
N SER A 167 -62.41 38.86 20.96
CA SER A 167 -63.37 39.15 22.05
C SER A 167 -64.19 40.37 21.65
#